data_AF-A0A535DK86-F1
#
_entry.id   AF-A0A535DK86-F1
#
_cell.length_a   1.000
_cell.length_b   1.000
_cell.length_c   1.000
_cell.angle_alpha   90.00
_cell.angle_beta   90.00
_cell.angle_gamma   90.00
#
_symmetry.space_group_name_H-M   'P 1'
#
loop_
_entity.id
_entity.type
_entity.pdbx_description
1 polymer ?
#
loop_
_entity_poly.entity_id
_entity_poly.type
_entity_poly.pdbx_seq_one_letter_code
_entity_poly.pdbx_strand_id
1 'polypeptide(L)'
;MARAACQMSLANPKIRCEVIEVNEFPDLGERFGVRAVPLTVIGDRIAIPGAVSEAALVAQLLKAAESAVASPERIEGPTNPVAPAIDHGKAERGKQRDSGLFIP
;
A
#
# COMPACT_ATOMS: atom_id res chain seq x y z
N MET A 1 3.00 -3.18 -25.75
CA MET A 1 3.44 -3.49 -24.38
C MET A 1 2.30 -4.06 -23.52
N ALA A 2 1.13 -3.41 -23.46
CA ALA A 2 -0.04 -3.89 -22.70
C ALA A 2 -0.32 -5.40 -22.82
N ARG A 3 -0.44 -5.93 -24.05
CA ARG A 3 -0.67 -7.37 -24.27
C ARG A 3 0.36 -8.26 -23.58
N ALA A 4 1.66 -7.97 -23.73
CA ALA A 4 2.72 -8.78 -23.14
C ALA A 4 2.66 -8.75 -21.59
N ALA A 5 2.45 -7.56 -21.01
CA ALA A 5 2.27 -7.41 -19.57
C ALA A 5 1.04 -8.18 -19.04
N CYS A 6 -0.08 -8.15 -19.76
CA CYS A 6 -1.26 -8.96 -19.41
C CYS A 6 -0.98 -10.47 -19.49
N GLN A 7 -0.27 -10.94 -20.52
CA GLN A 7 0.11 -12.35 -20.62
C GLN A 7 1.01 -12.78 -19.45
N MET A 8 1.96 -11.93 -19.03
CA MET A 8 2.80 -12.17 -17.85
C MET A 8 1.97 -12.24 -16.56
N SER A 9 0.97 -11.37 -16.41
CA SER A 9 0.05 -11.38 -15.27
C SER A 9 -0.81 -12.65 -15.22
N LEU A 10 -1.27 -13.13 -16.38
CA LEU A 10 -2.00 -14.40 -16.47
C LEU A 10 -1.11 -15.61 -16.15
N ALA A 11 0.16 -15.55 -16.52
CA ALA A 11 1.12 -16.64 -16.29
C ALA A 11 1.61 -16.72 -14.84
N ASN A 12 1.59 -15.61 -14.08
CA ASN A 12 2.10 -15.57 -12.72
C ASN A 12 1.22 -14.69 -11.80
N PRO A 13 0.59 -15.28 -10.76
CA PRO A 13 -0.32 -14.55 -9.88
C PRO A 13 0.36 -13.46 -9.03
N LYS A 14 1.70 -13.44 -8.96
CA LYS A 14 2.45 -12.37 -8.29
C LYS A 14 2.56 -11.10 -9.15
N ILE A 15 2.21 -11.17 -10.43
CA ILE A 15 2.24 -10.04 -11.36
C ILE A 15 0.80 -9.57 -11.58
N ARG A 16 0.55 -8.29 -11.31
CA ARG A 16 -0.70 -7.61 -11.67
C ARG A 16 -0.43 -6.68 -12.84
N CYS A 17 -1.31 -6.70 -13.84
CA CYS A 17 -1.26 -5.79 -14.97
C CYS A 17 -2.57 -5.02 -15.06
N GLU A 18 -2.46 -3.70 -15.21
CA GLU A 18 -3.57 -2.79 -15.44
C GLU A 18 -3.24 -1.92 -16.65
N VAL A 19 -4.22 -1.76 -17.53
CA VAL A 19 -4.11 -0.91 -18.71
C VAL A 19 -5.05 0.26 -18.49
N ILE A 20 -4.50 1.47 -18.48
CA ILE A 20 -5.22 2.68 -18.12
C ILE A 20 -5.21 3.62 -19.31
N GLU A 21 -6.40 4.05 -19.73
CA GLU A 21 -6.56 5.13 -20.69
C GLU A 21 -6.34 6.46 -19.98
N VAL A 22 -5.12 7.02 -20.09
CA VAL A 22 -4.71 8.20 -19.31
C VAL A 22 -5.61 9.42 -19.52
N ASN A 23 -6.24 9.53 -20.70
CA ASN A 23 -7.17 10.62 -21.01
C ASN A 23 -8.43 10.61 -20.14
N GLU A 24 -8.81 9.47 -19.57
CA GLU A 24 -9.94 9.36 -18.63
C GLU A 24 -9.53 9.70 -17.18
N PHE A 25 -8.22 9.74 -16.88
CA PHE A 25 -7.69 9.98 -15.55
C PHE A 25 -6.56 11.03 -15.58
N PRO A 26 -6.86 12.31 -15.83
CA PRO A 26 -5.84 13.37 -15.95
C PRO A 26 -4.92 13.47 -14.73
N ASP A 27 -5.47 13.39 -13.52
CA ASP A 27 -4.70 13.42 -12.26
C ASP A 27 -3.66 12.29 -12.20
N LEU A 28 -3.98 11.12 -12.75
CA LEU A 28 -3.05 9.99 -12.82
C LEU A 28 -1.94 10.27 -13.84
N GLY A 29 -2.30 10.85 -14.99
CA GLY A 29 -1.37 11.31 -16.01
C GLY A 29 -0.36 12.32 -15.44
N GLU A 30 -0.84 13.29 -14.67
CA GLU A 30 0.01 14.27 -13.99
C GLU A 30 0.92 13.62 -12.94
N ARG A 31 0.36 12.78 -12.06
CA ARG A 31 1.11 12.08 -11.00
C ARG A 31 2.26 11.24 -11.54
N PHE A 32 2.08 10.56 -12.66
CA PHE A 32 3.13 9.75 -13.30
C PHE A 32 3.90 10.51 -14.38
N GLY A 33 3.64 11.80 -14.58
CA GLY A 33 4.33 12.66 -15.54
C GLY A 33 4.19 12.16 -16.98
N VAL A 34 3.03 11.64 -17.36
CA VAL A 34 2.75 11.08 -18.68
C VAL A 34 2.76 12.20 -19.72
N ARG A 35 3.79 12.22 -20.57
CA ARG A 35 3.91 13.17 -21.70
C ARG A 35 3.63 12.54 -23.05
N ALA A 36 3.81 11.22 -23.15
CA ALA A 36 3.60 10.44 -24.36
C ALA A 36 3.18 9.03 -23.97
N VAL A 37 2.34 8.44 -24.81
CA VAL A 37 1.88 7.06 -24.69
C VAL A 37 2.50 6.18 -25.78
N PRO A 38 2.72 4.87 -25.53
CA PRO A 38 2.48 4.16 -24.28
C PRO A 38 3.53 4.49 -23.20
N LEU A 39 3.12 4.53 -21.93
CA LEU A 39 4.02 4.55 -20.77
C LEU A 39 3.73 3.32 -19.91
N THR A 40 4.76 2.54 -19.59
CA THR A 40 4.62 1.41 -18.66
C THR A 40 5.25 1.77 -17.32
N VAL A 41 4.48 1.66 -16.24
CA VAL A 41 4.97 1.89 -14.87
C VAL A 41 4.99 0.56 -14.12
N ILE A 42 6.11 0.23 -13.48
CA ILE A 42 6.27 -0.99 -12.67
C ILE A 42 6.42 -0.61 -11.21
N GLY A 43 5.44 -1.02 -10.39
CA GLY A 43 5.43 -0.84 -8.95
C GLY A 43 5.70 0.59 -8.49
N ASP A 44 5.11 1.56 -9.20
CA ASP A 44 5.20 3.02 -8.99
C ASP A 44 6.62 3.61 -8.93
N ARG A 45 7.62 2.85 -9.39
CA ARG A 45 9.04 3.21 -9.25
C ARG A 45 9.77 3.30 -10.57
N ILE A 46 9.44 2.43 -11.51
CA ILE A 46 10.14 2.34 -12.80
C ILE A 46 9.17 2.77 -13.89
N ALA A 47 9.55 3.79 -14.66
CA ALA A 47 8.79 4.28 -15.80
C ALA A 47 9.53 3.97 -17.10
N ILE A 48 8.85 3.30 -18.03
CA ILE A 48 9.39 2.91 -19.33
C ILE A 48 8.58 3.64 -20.41
N PRO A 49 9.11 4.74 -20.97
CA PRO A 49 8.43 5.47 -22.02
C PRO A 49 8.53 4.71 -23.34
N GLY A 50 7.44 4.72 -24.12
CA GLY A 50 7.36 4.11 -25.43
C GLY A 50 7.24 2.59 -25.40
N ALA A 51 7.39 1.98 -26.57
CA ALA A 51 7.41 0.54 -26.73
C ALA A 51 8.84 0.00 -26.66
N VAL A 52 9.06 -1.03 -25.85
CA VAL A 52 10.33 -1.77 -25.77
C VAL A 52 10.12 -3.22 -26.23
N SER A 53 11.19 -4.00 -26.37
CA SER A 53 11.04 -5.44 -26.62
C SER A 53 10.48 -6.16 -25.39
N GLU A 54 9.83 -7.30 -25.60
CA GLU A 54 9.31 -8.11 -24.49
C GLU A 54 10.42 -8.57 -23.53
N ALA A 55 11.58 -8.95 -24.07
CA ALA A 55 12.75 -9.30 -23.27
C ALA A 55 13.22 -8.14 -22.38
N ALA A 56 13.22 -6.90 -22.90
CA ALA A 56 13.58 -5.72 -22.13
C ALA A 56 12.55 -5.44 -21.01
N LEU A 57 11.26 -5.62 -21.28
CA LEU A 57 10.21 -5.50 -20.28
C LEU A 57 10.39 -6.50 -19.13
N VAL A 58 10.68 -7.77 -19.45
CA VAL A 58 10.95 -8.81 -18.44
C VAL A 58 12.15 -8.46 -17.59
N ALA A 59 13.25 -7.99 -18.21
CA ALA A 59 14.44 -7.59 -17.46
C ALA A 59 14.16 -6.46 -16.45
N GLN A 60 13.37 -5.45 -16.85
CA GLN A 60 12.96 -4.38 -15.93
C GLN A 60 12.05 -4.89 -14.82
N LEU A 61 11.14 -5.81 -15.12
CA LEU A 61 10.25 -6.42 -14.14
C LEU A 61 11.01 -7.23 -13.10
N LEU A 62 12.00 -8.03 -13.52
CA LEU A 62 12.86 -8.81 -12.61
C LEU A 62 13.66 -7.89 -11.70
N LYS A 63 14.27 -6.84 -12.25
CA LYS A 63 14.96 -5.81 -11.46
C LYS A 63 14.05 -5.15 -10.43
N ALA A 64 12.79 -4.87 -10.80
CA ALA A 64 11.80 -4.29 -9.90
C ALA A 64 11.43 -5.26 -8.75
N ALA A 65 11.32 -6.55 -9.07
CA ALA A 65 10.98 -7.60 -8.12
C ALA A 65 12.10 -7.84 -7.11
N GLU A 66 13.36 -7.88 -7.54
CA GLU A 66 14.53 -8.00 -6.66
C GLU A 66 14.62 -6.83 -5.67
N SER A 67 14.35 -5.60 -6.13
CA SER A 67 14.35 -4.42 -5.29
C SER A 67 13.16 -4.36 -4.30
N ALA A 68 12.08 -5.12 -4.54
CA ALA A 68 10.89 -5.17 -3.68
C ALA A 68 11.00 -6.18 -2.54
N VAL A 69 12.06 -7.02 -2.51
CA VAL A 69 12.27 -8.01 -1.43
C VAL A 69 12.68 -7.35 -0.09
N ALA A 70 12.86 -6.02 -0.06
CA ALA A 70 12.79 -5.25 1.17
C ALA A 70 11.30 -5.06 1.58
N SER A 71 10.78 -6.07 2.29
CA SER A 71 9.49 -6.19 2.98
C SER A 71 8.41 -5.10 2.76
N PRO A 72 7.18 -5.45 2.35
CA PRO A 72 6.03 -4.65 2.74
C PRO A 72 5.78 -4.93 4.22
N GLU A 73 5.90 -3.91 5.06
CA GLU A 73 5.38 -3.98 6.42
C GLU A 73 3.89 -4.31 6.33
N ARG A 74 3.57 -5.55 6.67
CA ARG A 74 2.21 -5.98 6.89
C ARG A 74 1.73 -5.21 8.12
N ILE A 75 0.90 -4.20 7.91
CA ILE A 75 0.11 -3.62 8.99
C ILE A 75 -0.96 -4.65 9.36
N GLU A 76 -0.56 -5.70 10.08
CA GLU A 76 -1.44 -6.52 10.89
C GLU A 76 -1.86 -5.66 12.08
N GLY A 77 -2.92 -4.88 11.88
CA GLY A 77 -3.69 -4.38 13.02
C GLY A 77 -4.18 -5.60 13.82
N PRO A 78 -4.15 -5.57 15.16
CA PRO A 78 -4.61 -6.68 15.97
C PRO A 78 -6.12 -6.87 15.78
N THR A 79 -6.51 -7.75 14.86
CA THR A 79 -7.88 -8.23 14.72
C THR A 79 -8.15 -9.24 15.81
N ASN A 80 -8.15 -8.80 17.07
CA ASN A 80 -8.76 -9.60 18.12
C ASN A 80 -10.28 -9.48 17.96
N PRO A 81 -11.00 -10.60 17.80
CA PRO A 81 -12.46 -10.57 17.79
C PRO A 81 -12.95 -10.10 19.16
N VAL A 82 -13.78 -9.06 19.18
CA VAL A 82 -14.50 -8.67 20.39
C VAL A 82 -15.51 -9.77 20.73
N ALA A 83 -15.21 -10.58 21.74
CA ALA A 83 -16.22 -11.40 22.41
C ALA A 83 -16.96 -10.52 23.44
N PRO A 84 -18.29 -10.63 23.58
CA PRO A 84 -19.06 -9.76 24.45
C PRO A 84 -19.06 -10.31 25.88
N ALA A 85 -18.72 -9.49 26.87
CA ALA A 85 -19.11 -9.72 28.26
C ALA A 85 -19.25 -8.39 29.01
N ILE A 86 -20.48 -8.13 29.39
CA ILE A 86 -20.98 -7.03 30.21
C ILE A 86 -20.54 -7.27 31.66
N ASP A 87 -20.11 -6.24 32.41
CA ASP A 87 -20.64 -6.00 33.77
C ASP A 87 -20.36 -4.57 34.26
N HIS A 88 -21.38 -4.01 34.92
CA HIS A 88 -21.44 -2.68 35.47
C HIS A 88 -20.79 -2.61 36.86
N GLY A 89 -19.96 -1.59 37.09
CA GLY A 89 -19.83 -0.88 38.38
C GLY A 89 -19.22 -1.59 39.59
N LYS A 90 -18.08 -1.07 40.08
CA LYS A 90 -17.85 -0.91 41.53
C LYS A 90 -16.74 0.09 41.90
N ALA A 91 -17.17 1.14 42.60
CA ALA A 91 -16.60 1.77 43.81
C ALA A 91 -15.10 2.15 43.91
N GLU A 92 -14.89 3.48 43.94
CA GLU A 92 -14.24 4.24 45.04
C GLU A 92 -12.99 3.64 45.70
N ARG A 93 -11.84 4.30 45.50
CA ARG A 93 -10.83 4.47 46.55
C ARG A 93 -10.00 5.73 46.32
N GLY A 94 -10.57 6.87 46.70
CA GLY A 94 -9.83 8.13 46.86
C GLY A 94 -8.75 7.97 47.92
N LYS A 95 -7.50 8.22 47.53
CA LYS A 95 -6.32 8.17 48.39
C LYS A 95 -6.41 9.28 49.43
N GLN A 96 -6.63 8.87 50.68
CA GLN A 96 -6.53 9.66 51.90
C GLN A 96 -5.23 10.49 51.89
N ARG A 97 -5.36 11.82 52.01
CA ARG A 97 -4.25 12.74 52.24
C ARG A 97 -4.45 13.39 53.60
N ASP A 98 -3.67 12.90 54.55
CA ASP A 98 -3.46 13.55 55.84
C ASP A 98 -2.76 14.89 55.62
N SER A 99 -3.45 15.98 55.88
CA SER A 99 -2.81 17.25 56.25
C SER A 99 -3.86 18.13 56.91
N GLY A 100 -3.97 17.99 58.23
CA GLY A 100 -4.69 18.94 59.05
C GLY A 100 -3.97 20.29 59.05
N LEU A 101 -4.73 21.34 58.80
CA LEU A 101 -4.43 22.66 59.36
C LEU A 101 -5.75 23.40 59.53
N PHE A 102 -6.20 23.48 60.79
CA PHE A 102 -7.29 24.31 61.26
C PHE A 102 -6.76 25.70 61.59
N ILE A 103 -7.34 26.76 61.02
CA ILE A 103 -7.31 28.16 61.50
C ILE A 103 -8.68 28.78 61.12
N PRO A 104 -9.32 29.60 62.00
CA PRO A 104 -10.76 29.64 62.23
C PRO A 104 -11.61 30.39 61.20
#